data_AF-M8AYQ0-F1
#
_entry.id   AF-M8AYQ0-F1
#
_cell.length_a   1.000
_cell.length_b   1.000
_cell.length_c   1.000
_cell.angle_alpha   90.00
_cell.angle_beta   90.00
_cell.angle_gamma   90.00
#
_symmetry.space_group_name_H-M   'P 1'
#
loop_
_entity.id
_entity.type
_entity.pdbx_description
1 polymer ?
#
loop_
_entity_poly.entity_id
_entity_poly.type
_entity_poly.pdbx_seq_one_letter_code
_entity_poly.pdbx_strand_id
1 'polypeptide(L)'
;MVVMGNQYDRGVRAKVRCGPQPNSRLLLNYGFVDEDNPYDRIAIEVCVGKEKETISEMLPYLRLGYISDPDEMQCILSSEGDTCPVSPCSERAVLDQLVVYLKSRLAGYPTTLDEDEAMLAEGSLEPKKEVATRLVRLEKKMLHGCLQAANEFISGLPDHTVSPCPALYAPELK
;
A
#
# COMPACT_ATOMS: atom_id res chain seq x y z
N MET A 1 0.20 35.03 -4.17
CA MET A 1 0.60 34.91 -5.59
C MET A 1 0.47 33.43 -5.97
N VAL A 2 -0.41 33.08 -6.92
CA VAL A 2 -0.51 31.72 -7.46
C VAL A 2 0.44 31.65 -8.64
N VAL A 3 1.40 30.73 -8.60
CA VAL A 3 2.35 30.49 -9.70
C VAL A 3 1.91 29.22 -10.41
N MET A 4 1.70 29.30 -11.72
CA MET A 4 1.34 28.13 -12.53
C MET A 4 2.58 27.26 -12.75
N GLY A 5 2.50 25.99 -12.38
CA GLY A 5 3.60 25.04 -12.56
C GLY A 5 3.80 24.58 -14.00
N ASN A 6 2.77 24.72 -14.85
CA ASN A 6 2.76 24.30 -16.25
C ASN A 6 2.28 25.44 -17.16
N GLN A 7 2.59 25.36 -18.45
CA GLN A 7 2.06 26.23 -19.48
C GLN A 7 0.64 25.78 -19.87
N TYR A 8 -0.31 26.72 -19.98
CA TYR A 8 -1.70 26.42 -20.28
C TYR A 8 -2.12 27.12 -21.58
N ASP A 9 -2.78 26.38 -22.46
CA ASP A 9 -3.41 26.93 -23.65
C ASP A 9 -4.70 27.68 -23.30
N ARG A 10 -5.07 28.64 -24.16
CA ARG A 10 -6.34 29.39 -23.98
C ARG A 10 -7.53 28.44 -24.03
N GLY A 11 -8.43 28.59 -23.05
CA GLY A 11 -9.63 27.76 -22.93
C GLY A 11 -9.44 26.47 -22.12
N VAL A 12 -8.20 26.12 -21.75
CA VAL A 12 -7.93 24.97 -20.88
C VAL A 12 -8.12 25.37 -19.42
N ARG A 13 -8.80 24.51 -18.65
CA ARG A 13 -9.00 24.73 -17.21
C ARG A 13 -7.65 24.63 -16.48
N ALA A 14 -7.23 25.73 -15.86
CA ALA A 14 -6.09 25.76 -14.95
C ALA A 14 -6.35 24.89 -13.72
N LYS A 15 -5.46 23.94 -13.42
CA LYS A 15 -5.49 23.13 -12.18
C LYS A 15 -4.48 23.71 -11.17
N VAL A 16 -4.92 23.97 -9.95
CA VAL A 16 -4.05 24.39 -8.84
C VAL A 16 -3.77 23.18 -7.95
N ARG A 17 -2.49 22.91 -7.65
CA ARG A 17 -2.09 21.82 -6.75
C ARG A 17 -2.18 22.27 -5.29
N CYS A 18 -3.01 21.59 -4.50
CA CYS A 18 -3.20 21.86 -3.06
C CYS A 18 -2.21 21.09 -2.16
N GLY A 19 -1.01 20.76 -2.67
CA GLY A 19 -0.03 19.91 -2.00
C GLY A 19 -0.34 18.39 -2.11
N PRO A 20 0.56 17.53 -1.59
CA PRO A 20 0.42 16.08 -1.67
C PRO A 20 -0.68 15.58 -0.73
N GLN A 21 -1.80 15.10 -1.28
CA GLN A 21 -2.92 14.58 -0.50
C GLN A 21 -3.52 13.34 -1.19
N PRO A 22 -3.77 12.23 -0.46
CA PRO A 22 -4.41 11.05 -1.03
C PRO A 22 -5.89 11.29 -1.33
N ASN A 23 -6.47 10.47 -2.19
CA ASN A 23 -7.87 10.60 -2.60
C ASN A 23 -8.85 10.45 -1.43
N SER A 24 -8.53 9.63 -0.43
CA SER A 24 -9.33 9.54 0.81
C SER A 24 -9.47 10.90 1.51
N ARG A 25 -8.40 11.70 1.53
CA ARG A 25 -8.42 13.06 2.09
C ARG A 25 -9.09 14.07 1.17
N LEU A 26 -8.89 13.94 -0.15
CA LEU A 26 -9.54 14.80 -1.14
C LEU A 26 -11.06 14.63 -1.11
N LEU A 27 -11.54 13.40 -0.98
CA LEU A 27 -12.95 13.09 -0.86
C LEU A 27 -13.56 13.70 0.41
N LEU A 28 -12.95 13.44 1.57
CA LEU A 28 -13.50 13.88 2.86
C LEU A 28 -13.54 15.41 3.01
N ASN A 29 -12.53 16.11 2.50
CA ASN A 29 -12.40 17.56 2.71
C ASN A 29 -12.96 18.39 1.56
N TYR A 30 -13.00 17.84 0.34
CA TYR A 30 -13.32 18.60 -0.87
C TYR A 30 -14.36 17.92 -1.77
N GLY A 31 -14.77 16.67 -1.47
CA GLY A 31 -15.89 16.00 -2.16
C GLY A 31 -15.57 15.47 -3.56
N PHE A 32 -14.29 15.28 -3.90
CA PHE A 32 -13.88 14.76 -5.20
C PHE A 32 -12.78 13.70 -5.10
N VAL A 33 -12.60 12.94 -6.17
CA VAL A 33 -11.54 11.96 -6.37
C VAL A 33 -10.81 12.33 -7.66
N ASP A 34 -9.47 12.36 -7.62
CA ASP A 34 -8.62 12.59 -8.79
C ASP A 34 -8.00 11.25 -9.22
N GLU A 35 -8.40 10.75 -10.38
CA GLU A 35 -8.00 9.42 -10.87
C GLU A 35 -6.50 9.34 -11.21
N ASP A 36 -5.88 10.48 -11.51
CA ASP A 36 -4.47 10.59 -11.87
C ASP A 36 -3.61 11.07 -10.69
N ASN A 37 -4.10 10.95 -9.45
CA ASN A 37 -3.41 11.48 -8.26
C ASN A 37 -2.11 10.70 -7.96
N PRO A 38 -0.91 11.29 -8.17
CA PRO A 38 0.35 10.59 -7.94
C PRO A 38 0.71 10.45 -6.44
N TYR A 39 -0.08 11.06 -5.56
CA TYR A 39 0.10 11.02 -4.11
C TYR A 39 -0.93 10.13 -3.42
N ASP A 40 -1.70 9.35 -4.20
CA ASP A 40 -2.66 8.44 -3.62
C ASP A 40 -1.96 7.29 -2.89
N ARG A 41 -2.56 6.88 -1.78
CA ARG A 41 -2.01 5.83 -0.91
C ARG A 41 -3.10 5.24 -0.03
N ILE A 42 -2.92 3.96 0.28
CA ILE A 42 -3.70 3.26 1.29
C ILE A 42 -2.89 3.16 2.59
N ALA A 43 -3.57 3.33 3.72
CA ALA A 43 -2.94 3.08 5.02
C ALA A 43 -3.04 1.59 5.36
N ILE A 44 -1.95 1.02 5.87
CA ILE A 44 -1.87 -0.33 6.41
C ILE A 44 -1.45 -0.21 7.87
N GLU A 45 -2.20 -0.83 8.79
CA GLU A 45 -1.85 -0.82 10.21
C GLU A 45 -1.00 -2.05 10.54
N VAL A 46 0.19 -1.81 11.11
CA VAL A 46 1.09 -2.86 11.58
C VAL A 46 1.17 -2.79 13.11
N CYS A 47 0.97 -3.91 13.80
CA CYS A 47 1.01 -3.99 15.26
C CYS A 47 2.05 -5.01 15.71
N VAL A 48 2.85 -4.67 16.73
CA VAL A 48 3.68 -5.61 17.49
C VAL A 48 3.26 -5.50 18.95
N GLY A 49 2.64 -6.55 19.50
CA GLY A 49 2.10 -6.51 20.86
C GLY A 49 0.98 -5.46 21.03
N LYS A 50 1.13 -4.53 21.98
CA LYS A 50 0.14 -3.48 22.27
C LYS A 50 0.45 -2.14 21.60
N GLU A 51 1.58 -2.04 20.92
CA GLU A 51 2.05 -0.79 20.33
C GLU A 51 1.49 -0.63 18.92
N LYS A 52 0.97 0.56 18.64
CA LYS A 52 0.45 0.98 17.34
C LYS A 52 1.29 2.14 16.86
N GLU A 53 2.22 1.89 15.95
CA GLU A 53 2.96 2.96 15.29
C GLU A 53 2.63 3.02 13.80
N THR A 54 2.49 4.23 13.28
CA THR A 54 2.38 4.47 11.85
C THR A 54 3.78 4.62 11.29
N ILE A 55 4.18 3.69 10.43
CA ILE A 55 5.56 3.58 9.97
C ILE A 55 5.63 4.03 8.52
N SER A 56 6.56 4.93 8.22
CA SER A 56 6.74 5.46 6.87
C SER A 56 7.25 4.39 5.88
N GLU A 57 8.03 3.42 6.37
CA GLU A 57 8.54 2.30 5.60
C GLU A 57 8.12 0.97 6.24
N MET A 58 7.05 0.38 5.72
CA MET A 58 6.44 -0.83 6.28
C MET A 58 7.36 -2.06 6.20
N LEU A 59 8.06 -2.27 5.08
CA LEU A 59 8.84 -3.48 4.84
C LEU A 59 10.03 -3.65 5.80
N PRO A 60 10.87 -2.63 6.06
CA PRO A 60 11.91 -2.72 7.09
C PRO A 60 11.35 -3.11 8.45
N TYR A 61 10.20 -2.56 8.83
CA TYR A 61 9.58 -2.89 10.10
C TYR A 61 9.02 -4.32 10.16
N LEU A 62 8.38 -4.79 9.08
CA LEU A 62 7.94 -6.17 9.00
C LEU A 62 9.13 -7.13 9.13
N ARG A 63 10.24 -6.83 8.44
CA ARG A 63 11.47 -7.62 8.52
C ARG A 63 12.00 -7.74 9.95
N LEU A 64 11.96 -6.67 10.74
CA LEU A 64 12.40 -6.70 12.15
C LEU A 64 11.73 -7.80 12.97
N GLY A 65 10.43 -8.05 12.77
CA GLY A 65 9.72 -9.08 13.53
C GLY A 65 10.05 -10.52 13.14
N TYR A 66 10.69 -10.73 11.99
CA TYR A 66 11.15 -12.04 11.51
C TYR A 66 12.65 -12.28 11.77
N ILE A 67 13.33 -11.35 12.43
CA ILE A 67 14.70 -11.55 12.88
C ILE A 67 14.69 -12.51 14.05
N SER A 68 15.39 -13.62 13.88
CA SER A 68 15.56 -14.62 14.92
C SER A 68 17.03 -14.82 15.30
N ASP A 69 17.95 -14.30 14.48
CA ASP A 69 19.39 -14.46 14.69
C ASP A 69 20.00 -13.25 15.41
N PRO A 70 20.77 -13.45 16.51
CA PRO A 70 21.42 -12.36 17.23
C PRO A 70 22.42 -11.56 16.37
N ASP A 71 23.09 -12.19 15.39
CA ASP A 71 24.07 -11.50 14.54
C ASP A 71 23.35 -10.59 13.52
N GLU A 72 22.21 -11.03 12.96
CA GLU A 72 21.30 -10.17 12.17
C GLU A 72 20.83 -8.93 12.97
N MET A 73 20.46 -9.11 14.25
CA MET A 73 20.05 -8.01 15.13
C MET A 73 21.20 -7.02 15.39
N GLN A 74 22.42 -7.52 15.63
CA GLN A 74 23.60 -6.68 15.86
C GLN A 74 24.01 -5.90 14.60
N CYS A 75 23.84 -6.48 13.41
CA CYS A 75 24.06 -5.77 12.15
C CYS A 75 23.18 -4.52 12.05
N ILE A 76 21.88 -4.64 12.36
CA ILE A 76 20.94 -3.52 12.27
C ILE A 76 21.28 -2.41 13.26
N LEU A 77 21.67 -2.77 14.47
CA LEU A 77 22.08 -1.81 15.50
C LEU A 77 23.40 -1.11 15.18
N SER A 78 24.27 -1.76 14.40
CA SER A 78 25.61 -1.27 14.05
C SER A 78 25.67 -0.56 12.68
N SER A 79 24.61 -0.65 11.87
CA SER A 79 24.57 -0.11 10.52
C SER A 79 24.35 1.42 10.52
N GLU A 80 25.31 2.17 9.97
CA GLU A 80 25.15 3.57 9.58
C GLU A 80 24.74 3.73 8.10
N GLY A 81 23.80 2.90 7.61
CA GLY A 81 23.09 3.18 6.35
C GLY A 81 23.04 2.09 5.29
N ASP A 82 23.67 0.93 5.48
CA ASP A 82 23.50 -0.23 4.59
C ASP A 82 22.41 -1.18 5.12
N THR A 83 21.49 -1.59 4.25
CA THR A 83 20.44 -2.57 4.59
C THR A 83 21.09 -3.91 4.89
N CYS A 84 21.04 -4.34 6.15
CA CYS A 84 21.49 -5.67 6.55
C CYS A 84 20.77 -6.76 5.72
N PRO A 85 21.50 -7.78 5.23
CA PRO A 85 20.91 -8.85 4.46
C PRO A 85 19.97 -9.66 5.36
N VAL A 86 18.68 -9.67 5.02
CA VAL A 86 17.68 -10.53 5.65
C VAL A 86 17.73 -11.91 4.98
N SER A 87 17.60 -12.99 5.76
CA SER A 87 17.58 -14.33 5.18
C SER A 87 16.47 -14.48 4.13
N PRO A 88 16.69 -15.24 3.03
CA PRO A 88 15.66 -15.47 2.02
C PRO A 88 14.37 -16.08 2.59
N CYS A 89 14.48 -16.84 3.68
CA CYS A 89 13.34 -17.40 4.40
C CYS A 89 12.50 -16.29 5.06
N SER A 90 13.15 -15.41 5.83
CA SER A 90 12.48 -14.30 6.51
C SER A 90 11.83 -13.33 5.52
N GLU A 91 12.50 -13.04 4.40
CA GLU A 91 11.93 -12.22 3.33
C GLU A 91 10.66 -12.86 2.74
N ARG A 92 10.70 -14.18 2.48
CA ARG A 92 9.52 -14.91 2.02
C ARG A 92 8.38 -14.84 3.02
N ALA A 93 8.67 -15.02 4.31
CA ALA A 93 7.64 -14.99 5.36
C ALA A 93 6.96 -13.61 5.47
N VAL A 94 7.73 -12.52 5.37
CA VAL A 94 7.21 -11.14 5.31
C VAL A 94 6.28 -10.94 4.11
N LEU A 95 6.72 -11.38 2.92
CA LEU A 95 5.95 -11.24 1.69
C LEU A 95 4.69 -12.11 1.70
N ASP A 96 4.76 -13.35 2.18
CA ASP A 96 3.60 -14.24 2.33
C ASP A 96 2.57 -13.63 3.30
N GLN A 97 3.02 -13.06 4.42
CA GLN A 97 2.14 -12.34 5.35
C GLN A 97 1.44 -11.16 4.67
N LEU A 98 2.19 -10.35 3.91
CA LEU A 98 1.65 -9.21 3.17
C LEU A 98 0.64 -9.67 2.11
N VAL A 99 0.94 -10.75 1.37
CA VAL A 99 0.02 -11.33 0.37
C VAL A 99 -1.28 -11.79 1.01
N VAL A 100 -1.21 -12.48 2.16
CA VAL A 100 -2.40 -12.91 2.91
C VAL A 100 -3.22 -11.69 3.31
N TYR A 101 -2.59 -10.67 3.89
CA TYR A 101 -3.26 -9.44 4.29
C TYR A 101 -3.96 -8.74 3.11
N LEU A 102 -3.25 -8.54 2.00
CA LEU A 102 -3.80 -7.88 0.81
C LEU A 102 -5.00 -8.64 0.24
N LYS A 103 -4.93 -9.98 0.20
CA LYS A 103 -6.05 -10.84 -0.23
C LYS A 103 -7.25 -10.72 0.71
N SER A 104 -7.02 -10.78 2.02
CA SER A 104 -8.09 -10.62 3.02
C SER A 104 -8.74 -9.24 2.93
N ARG A 105 -7.95 -8.18 2.72
CA ARG A 105 -8.47 -6.82 2.55
C ARG A 105 -9.28 -6.67 1.26
N LEU A 106 -8.81 -7.23 0.14
CA LEU A 106 -9.59 -7.27 -1.11
C LEU A 106 -10.92 -8.01 -0.93
N ALA A 107 -10.91 -9.15 -0.25
CA ALA A 107 -12.12 -9.94 0.03
C ALA A 107 -13.10 -9.24 0.99
N GLY A 108 -12.64 -8.24 1.75
CA GLY A 108 -13.49 -7.44 2.64
C GLY A 108 -14.37 -6.40 1.94
N TYR A 109 -14.11 -6.09 0.67
CA TYR A 109 -14.96 -5.17 -0.09
C TYR A 109 -16.26 -5.84 -0.53
N PRO A 110 -17.41 -5.13 -0.50
CA PRO A 110 -18.71 -5.69 -0.88
C PRO A 110 -18.87 -5.91 -2.39
N THR A 111 -18.03 -5.28 -3.19
CA THR A 111 -18.02 -5.38 -4.66
C THR A 111 -16.62 -5.75 -5.14
N THR A 112 -16.52 -6.27 -6.36
CA THR A 112 -15.25 -6.52 -7.04
C THR A 112 -14.74 -5.28 -7.78
N LEU A 113 -13.53 -5.36 -8.36
CA LEU A 113 -13.01 -4.28 -9.19
C LEU A 113 -13.82 -4.14 -10.48
N ASP A 114 -14.13 -5.25 -11.13
CA ASP A 114 -14.88 -5.28 -12.40
C ASP A 114 -16.30 -4.76 -12.23
N GLU A 115 -16.95 -5.07 -11.10
CA GLU A 115 -18.26 -4.53 -10.76
C GLU A 115 -18.24 -3.00 -10.61
N ASP A 116 -17.21 -2.45 -9.94
CA ASP A 116 -17.07 -1.00 -9.81
C ASP A 116 -16.82 -0.31 -11.15
N GLU A 117 -16.02 -0.93 -12.03
CA GLU A 117 -15.80 -0.43 -13.39
C GLU A 117 -17.08 -0.45 -14.21
N ALA A 118 -17.87 -1.53 -14.12
CA ALA A 118 -19.16 -1.63 -14.80
C ALA A 118 -20.17 -0.58 -14.28
N MET A 119 -20.28 -0.40 -12.96
CA MET A 119 -21.18 0.60 -12.35
C MET A 119 -20.83 2.03 -12.78
N LEU A 120 -19.54 2.35 -12.91
CA LEU A 120 -19.09 3.67 -13.37
C LEU A 120 -19.28 3.86 -14.88
N ALA A 121 -19.18 2.79 -15.67
CA ALA A 121 -19.41 2.84 -17.12
C ALA A 121 -20.90 3.01 -17.47
N GLU A 122 -21.82 2.47 -16.65
CA GLU A 122 -23.27 2.61 -16.84
C GLU A 122 -23.74 4.07 -16.68
N GLY A 123 -23.09 4.84 -15.79
CA GLY A 123 -23.40 6.26 -15.59
C GLY A 123 -24.74 6.55 -14.92
N SER A 124 -25.38 5.54 -14.32
CA SER A 124 -26.69 5.66 -13.63
C SER A 124 -26.59 5.97 -12.13
N LEU A 125 -25.37 6.05 -11.59
CA LEU A 125 -25.14 6.31 -10.17
C LEU A 125 -25.47 7.76 -9.78
N GLU A 126 -26.03 7.93 -8.59
CA GLU A 126 -26.13 9.26 -7.99
C GLU A 126 -24.73 9.85 -7.76
N PRO A 127 -24.55 11.18 -7.87
CA PRO A 127 -23.22 11.81 -7.83
C PRO A 127 -22.36 11.41 -6.62
N LYS A 128 -22.94 11.34 -5.43
CA LYS A 128 -22.19 10.92 -4.22
C LYS A 128 -21.77 9.45 -4.27
N LYS A 129 -22.63 8.58 -4.79
CA LYS A 129 -22.34 7.16 -4.96
C LYS A 129 -21.26 6.97 -6.02
N GLU A 130 -21.33 7.72 -7.11
CA GLU A 130 -20.32 7.71 -8.16
C GLU A 130 -18.92 8.06 -7.61
N VAL A 131 -18.79 9.16 -6.85
CA VAL A 131 -17.49 9.54 -6.27
C VAL A 131 -16.99 8.49 -5.26
N ALA A 132 -17.87 7.93 -4.43
CA ALA A 132 -17.49 6.85 -3.52
C ALA A 132 -17.02 5.59 -4.27
N THR A 133 -17.73 5.19 -5.33
CA THR A 133 -17.34 4.06 -6.19
C THR A 133 -16.00 4.32 -6.87
N ARG A 134 -15.73 5.55 -7.35
CA ARG A 134 -14.41 5.91 -7.89
C ARG A 134 -13.29 5.74 -6.87
N LEU A 135 -13.48 6.18 -5.62
CA LEU A 135 -12.49 6.00 -4.56
C LEU A 135 -12.23 4.51 -4.30
N VAL A 136 -13.29 3.73 -4.05
CA VAL A 136 -13.18 2.30 -3.73
C VAL A 136 -12.51 1.52 -4.85
N ARG A 137 -12.86 1.82 -6.12
CA ARG A 137 -12.19 1.25 -7.29
C ARG A 137 -10.69 1.55 -7.29
N LEU A 138 -10.27 2.78 -7.00
CA LEU A 138 -8.85 3.15 -6.95
C LEU A 138 -8.12 2.42 -5.82
N GLU A 139 -8.74 2.27 -4.65
CA GLU A 139 -8.18 1.47 -3.55
C GLU A 139 -7.96 0.02 -3.96
N LYS A 140 -8.94 -0.60 -4.62
CA LYS A 140 -8.81 -1.97 -5.15
C LYS A 140 -7.71 -2.08 -6.20
N LYS A 141 -7.59 -1.12 -7.13
CA LYS A 141 -6.50 -1.08 -8.12
C LYS A 141 -5.13 -1.02 -7.43
N MET A 142 -4.98 -0.17 -6.41
CA MET A 142 -3.74 -0.11 -5.62
C MET A 142 -3.45 -1.44 -4.93
N LEU A 143 -4.45 -2.06 -4.28
CA LEU A 143 -4.29 -3.36 -3.62
C LEU A 143 -3.89 -4.48 -4.58
N HIS A 144 -4.50 -4.54 -5.77
CA HIS A 144 -4.12 -5.48 -6.82
C HIS A 144 -2.69 -5.24 -7.30
N GLY A 145 -2.29 -3.98 -7.50
CA GLY A 145 -0.91 -3.62 -7.87
C GLY A 145 0.11 -4.05 -6.79
N CYS A 146 -0.18 -3.79 -5.51
CA CYS A 146 0.65 -4.25 -4.40
C CYS A 146 0.74 -5.79 -4.35
N LEU A 147 -0.39 -6.47 -4.55
CA LEU A 147 -0.44 -7.93 -4.55
C LEU A 147 0.38 -8.52 -5.71
N GLN A 148 0.28 -7.94 -6.91
CA GLN A 148 1.09 -8.34 -8.05
C GLN A 148 2.58 -8.17 -7.76
N ALA A 149 2.99 -6.98 -7.31
CA ALA A 149 4.39 -6.69 -6.97
C ALA A 149 4.92 -7.66 -5.89
N ALA A 150 4.15 -7.95 -4.85
CA ALA A 150 4.54 -8.89 -3.81
C ALA A 150 4.76 -10.32 -4.37
N ASN A 151 3.88 -10.80 -5.25
CA ASN A 151 4.06 -12.10 -5.89
C ASN A 151 5.27 -12.14 -6.84
N GLU A 152 5.54 -11.04 -7.55
CA GLU A 152 6.74 -10.90 -8.38
C GLU A 152 8.02 -10.98 -7.52
N PHE A 153 8.06 -10.31 -6.36
CA PHE A 153 9.16 -10.45 -5.41
C PHE A 153 9.32 -11.89 -4.91
N ILE A 154 8.21 -12.56 -4.53
CA ILE A 154 8.24 -13.96 -4.10
C ILE A 154 8.78 -14.87 -5.20
N SER A 155 8.41 -14.64 -6.46
CA SER A 155 8.86 -15.44 -7.61
C SER A 155 10.35 -15.28 -7.91
N GLY A 156 10.96 -14.18 -7.46
CA GLY A 156 12.40 -13.93 -7.59
C GLY A 156 13.24 -14.50 -6.45
N LEU A 157 12.62 -15.04 -5.39
CA LEU A 157 13.34 -15.66 -4.27
C LEU A 157 13.85 -17.06 -4.65
N PRO A 158 14.99 -17.51 -4.09
CA PRO A 158 15.55 -18.82 -4.41
C PRO A 158 14.70 -20.00 -3.91
N ASP A 159 14.65 -21.11 -4.65
CA ASP A 159 13.75 -22.26 -4.41
C ASP A 159 13.86 -22.94 -3.03
N HIS A 160 14.99 -22.77 -2.33
CA HIS A 160 15.25 -23.39 -1.02
C HIS A 160 14.71 -22.57 0.17
N THR A 161 13.86 -21.57 -0.08
CA THR A 161 13.11 -20.85 0.96
C THR A 161 11.99 -21.73 1.51
N VAL A 162 12.32 -22.67 2.39
CA VAL A 162 11.34 -23.59 2.99
C VAL A 162 10.67 -22.92 4.20
N SER A 163 9.35 -22.80 4.15
CA SER A 163 8.51 -22.44 5.29
C SER A 163 8.24 -23.67 6.18
N PRO A 164 8.06 -23.51 7.50
CA PRO A 164 7.99 -22.25 8.25
C PRO A 164 9.38 -21.75 8.69
N CYS A 165 9.61 -20.44 8.50
CA CYS A 165 10.77 -19.73 9.05
C CYS A 165 10.53 -19.41 10.53
N PRO A 166 11.58 -19.34 11.37
CA PRO A 166 11.44 -18.90 12.75
C PRO A 166 10.92 -17.45 12.79
N ALA A 167 9.86 -17.22 13.55
CA ALA A 167 9.12 -15.95 13.54
C ALA A 167 8.63 -15.63 14.96
N LEU A 168 9.56 -15.42 15.89
CA LEU A 168 9.26 -15.24 17.32
C LEU A 168 8.51 -13.94 17.62
N TYR A 169 8.71 -12.90 16.81
CA TYR A 169 8.16 -11.56 17.00
C TYR A 169 7.40 -11.05 15.77
N ALA A 170 6.85 -11.96 14.96
CA ALA A 170 6.16 -11.58 13.73
C ALA A 170 5.02 -10.58 14.04
N PRO A 171 4.99 -9.41 13.36
CA PRO A 171 3.95 -8.42 13.55
C PRO A 171 2.60 -8.94 13.05
N GLU A 172 1.51 -8.32 13.47
CA GLU A 172 0.18 -8.54 12.89
C GLU A 172 -0.17 -7.38 11.95
N LEU A 173 -0.62 -7.71 10.73
CA LEU A 173 -1.20 -6.76 9.79
C LEU A 173 -2.72 -6.72 9.99
N LYS A 174 -3.30 -5.53 10.18
CA LYS A 174 -4.73 -5.32 10.45
C LYS A 174 -5.42 -4.41 9.44
#